data_AF-A0A7V7DTA5-F1
#
_entry.id   AF-A0A7V7DTA5-F1
#
_cell.length_a   1.000
_cell.length_b   1.000
_cell.length_c   1.000
_cell.angle_alpha   90.00
_cell.angle_beta   90.00
_cell.angle_gamma   90.00
#
_symmetry.space_group_name_H-M   'P 1'
#
loop_
_entity.id
_entity.type
_entity.pdbx_description
1 polymer ?
#
loop_
_entity_poly.entity_id
_entity_poly.type
_entity_poly.pdbx_seq_one_letter_code
_entity_poly.pdbx_strand_id
1 'polypeptide(L)'
;MLKFPDASQIGVMGLEHIIAEFYAEDRKPTDETAEEIINRLEERGNFIPSSEHVRREYAYVLLREYKKYRKDHHKSEEIIK
;
A
#
# COMPACT_ATOMS: atom_id res chain seq x y z
N MET A 1 -8.77 1.44 -5.01
CA MET A 1 -8.93 0.02 -5.40
C MET A 1 -7.56 -0.58 -5.68
N LEU A 2 -7.30 -1.78 -5.16
CA LEU A 2 -6.14 -2.59 -5.50
C LEU A 2 -6.41 -3.34 -6.80
N LYS A 3 -5.40 -3.42 -7.66
CA LYS A 3 -5.47 -4.14 -8.95
C LYS A 3 -4.45 -5.28 -8.95
N PHE A 4 -4.93 -6.51 -9.04
CA PHE A 4 -4.10 -7.71 -8.98
C PHE A 4 -3.71 -8.19 -10.40
N PRO A 5 -2.66 -9.02 -10.53
CA PRO A 5 -2.21 -9.54 -11.82
C PRO A 5 -3.26 -10.37 -12.57
N ASP A 6 -4.17 -11.02 -11.84
CA ASP A 6 -5.29 -11.79 -12.38
C ASP A 6 -6.46 -10.92 -12.88
N ALA A 7 -6.25 -9.61 -12.98
CA ALA A 7 -7.23 -8.58 -13.31
C ALA A 7 -8.37 -8.40 -12.28
N SER A 8 -8.31 -9.08 -11.12
CA SER A 8 -9.22 -8.81 -10.03
C SER A 8 -8.96 -7.41 -9.45
N GLN A 9 -10.04 -6.79 -8.96
CA GLN A 9 -10.01 -5.47 -8.35
C GLN A 9 -10.69 -5.52 -7.00
N ILE A 10 -9.99 -5.08 -5.96
CA ILE A 10 -10.45 -5.17 -4.58
C ILE A 10 -10.52 -3.76 -3.98
N GLY A 11 -11.68 -3.41 -3.46
CA GLY A 11 -11.87 -2.23 -2.63
C GLY A 11 -11.30 -2.47 -1.23
N VAL A 12 -10.44 -1.57 -0.77
CA VAL A 12 -9.94 -1.57 0.61
C VAL A 12 -10.19 -0.19 1.21
N MET A 13 -10.70 -0.15 2.43
CA MET A 13 -11.03 1.07 3.15
C MET A 13 -9.81 1.58 3.90
N GLY A 14 -9.51 2.87 3.77
CA GLY A 14 -8.45 3.55 4.53
C GLY A 14 -7.04 3.44 3.97
N LEU A 15 -6.86 2.81 2.80
CA LEU A 15 -5.53 2.63 2.19
C LEU A 15 -4.81 3.96 1.92
N GLU A 16 -5.50 4.96 1.36
CA GLU A 16 -4.89 6.26 1.05
C GLU A 16 -4.35 6.95 2.31
N HIS A 17 -5.11 6.86 3.42
CA HIS A 17 -4.70 7.44 4.69
C HIS A 17 -3.47 6.72 5.27
N ILE A 18 -3.46 5.38 5.27
CA ILE A 18 -2.30 4.60 5.74
C ILE A 18 -1.06 4.91 4.91
N ILE A 19 -1.17 4.95 3.58
CA ILE A 19 -0.05 5.28 2.68
C ILE A 19 0.47 6.71 2.94
N ALA A 20 -0.43 7.67 3.18
CA ALA A 20 -0.05 9.04 3.49
C ALA A 20 0.68 9.15 4.83
N GLU A 21 0.22 8.45 5.88
CA GLU A 21 0.90 8.36 7.18
C GLU A 21 2.34 7.83 7.01
N PHE A 22 2.51 6.73 6.27
CA PHE A 22 3.84 6.13 6.04
C PHE A 22 4.77 7.05 5.24
N TYR A 23 4.23 7.79 4.27
CA TYR A 23 5.00 8.79 3.54
C TYR A 23 5.47 9.92 4.45
N ALA A 24 4.59 10.43 5.31
CA ALA A 24 4.91 11.49 6.27
C ALA A 24 5.99 11.05 7.28
N GLU A 25 6.03 9.77 7.62
CA GLU A 25 7.06 9.14 8.45
C GLU A 25 8.35 8.78 7.68
N ASP A 26 8.44 9.10 6.39
CA ASP A 26 9.51 8.70 5.46
C ASP A 26 9.84 7.18 5.50
N ARG A 27 8.81 6.35 5.70
CA ARG A 27 8.96 4.89 5.73
C ARG A 27 9.44 4.40 4.36
N LYS A 28 10.50 3.60 4.33
CA LYS A 28 11.02 3.02 3.09
C LYS A 28 10.07 1.94 2.54
N PRO A 29 9.91 1.81 1.21
CA PRO A 29 9.07 0.79 0.61
C PRO A 29 9.78 -0.56 0.61
N THR A 30 9.76 -1.23 1.76
CA THR A 30 10.28 -2.58 2.02
C THR A 30 9.13 -3.58 2.22
N ASP A 31 9.46 -4.87 2.28
CA ASP A 31 8.49 -5.94 2.57
C ASP A 31 7.87 -5.77 3.97
N GLU A 32 8.65 -5.32 4.96
CA GLU A 32 8.15 -4.97 6.30
C GLU A 32 7.09 -3.86 6.25
N THR A 33 7.31 -2.83 5.42
CA THR A 33 6.33 -1.78 5.21
C THR A 33 5.05 -2.32 4.57
N ALA A 34 5.15 -3.25 3.62
CA ALA A 34 3.98 -3.88 3.02
C ALA A 34 3.17 -4.68 4.05
N GLU A 35 3.85 -5.46 4.91
CA GLU A 35 3.22 -6.24 5.96
C GLU A 35 2.53 -5.34 7.00
N GLU A 36 3.15 -4.23 7.39
CA GLU A 36 2.52 -3.29 8.31
C GLU A 36 1.28 -2.61 7.70
N ILE A 37 1.30 -2.30 6.39
CA ILE A 37 0.10 -1.80 5.70
C ILE A 37 -1.00 -2.86 5.73
N ILE A 38 -0.67 -4.14 5.52
CA ILE A 38 -1.64 -5.24 5.63
C ILE A 38 -2.24 -5.27 7.05
N ASN A 39 -1.41 -5.25 8.09
CA ASN A 39 -1.86 -5.26 9.48
C ASN A 39 -2.82 -4.10 9.77
N ARG A 40 -2.47 -2.87 9.37
CA ARG A 40 -3.34 -1.70 9.56
C ARG A 40 -4.65 -1.77 8.76
N LEU A 41 -4.64 -2.43 7.59
CA LEU A 41 -5.87 -2.67 6.83
C LEU A 41 -6.78 -3.68 7.53
N GLU A 42 -6.22 -4.76 8.08
CA GLU A 42 -6.94 -5.76 8.87
C GLU A 42 -7.53 -5.15 10.15
N GLU A 43 -6.76 -4.32 10.86
CA GLU A 43 -7.23 -3.56 12.04
C GLU A 43 -8.40 -2.63 11.72
N ARG A 44 -8.46 -2.12 10.48
CA ARG A 44 -9.58 -1.31 9.97
C ARG A 44 -10.76 -2.16 9.45
N GLY A 45 -10.74 -3.47 9.65
CA GLY A 45 -11.81 -4.39 9.29
C GLY A 45 -11.81 -4.84 7.83
N ASN A 46 -10.72 -4.63 7.08
CA ASN A 46 -10.60 -5.21 5.74
C ASN A 46 -10.26 -6.69 5.84
N PHE A 47 -10.92 -7.52 5.03
CA PHE A 47 -10.55 -8.93 4.93
C PHE A 47 -9.36 -9.10 3.98
N ILE A 48 -8.27 -9.66 4.50
CA ILE A 48 -7.11 -10.10 3.71
C ILE A 48 -6.94 -11.60 3.98
N PRO A 49 -7.00 -12.46 2.94
CA PRO A 49 -6.85 -13.89 3.14
C PRO A 49 -5.51 -14.25 3.80
N SER A 50 -5.55 -15.14 4.80
CA SER A 50 -4.36 -15.62 5.52
C SER A 50 -3.51 -16.62 4.74
N SER A 51 -3.97 -17.06 3.56
CA SER A 51 -3.18 -17.90 2.65
C SER A 51 -1.87 -17.19 2.32
N GLU A 52 -0.74 -17.84 2.61
CA GLU A 52 0.59 -17.25 2.41
C GLU A 52 0.78 -16.72 0.98
N HIS A 53 0.32 -17.48 -0.02
CA HIS A 53 0.39 -17.09 -1.41
C HIS A 53 -0.38 -15.79 -1.69
N VAL A 54 -1.63 -15.71 -1.23
CA VAL A 54 -2.49 -14.54 -1.45
C VAL A 54 -1.99 -13.33 -0.65
N ARG A 55 -1.54 -13.54 0.59
CA ARG A 55 -0.98 -12.46 1.42
C ARG A 55 0.27 -11.84 0.76
N ARG A 56 1.12 -12.65 0.13
CA ARG A 56 2.27 -12.17 -0.68
C ARG A 56 1.83 -11.33 -1.88
N GLU A 57 0.75 -11.70 -2.56
CA GLU A 57 0.21 -10.88 -3.66
C GLU A 57 -0.31 -9.53 -3.15
N TYR A 58 -1.00 -9.51 -2.00
CA TYR A 58 -1.39 -8.27 -1.34
C TYR A 58 -0.19 -7.41 -1.00
N ALA A 59 0.85 -8.00 -0.38
CA ALA A 59 2.07 -7.28 -0.03
C ALA A 59 2.73 -6.65 -1.27
N TYR A 60 2.83 -7.42 -2.37
CA TYR A 60 3.35 -6.93 -3.64
C TYR A 60 2.55 -5.74 -4.19
N VAL A 61 1.22 -5.87 -4.25
CA VAL A 61 0.35 -4.82 -4.81
C VAL A 61 0.38 -3.56 -3.93
N LEU A 62 0.29 -3.71 -2.61
CA LEU A 62 0.35 -2.59 -1.67
C LEU A 62 1.68 -1.85 -1.75
N LEU A 63 2.78 -2.59 -1.82
CA LEU A 63 4.11 -2.00 -1.97
C LEU A 63 4.25 -1.22 -3.29
N ARG A 64 3.64 -1.72 -4.37
CA ARG A 64 3.58 -1.04 -5.66
C ARG A 64 2.78 0.27 -5.57
N GLU A 65 1.61 0.25 -4.93
CA GLU A 65 0.81 1.47 -4.71
C GLU A 65 1.57 2.49 -3.84
N TYR A 66 2.25 2.03 -2.79
CA TYR A 66 3.05 2.93 -1.95
C TYR A 66 4.21 3.56 -2.72
N LYS A 67 4.98 2.77 -3.49
CA LYS A 67 6.05 3.29 -4.37
C LYS A 67 5.53 4.32 -5.37
N LYS A 68 4.35 4.08 -5.94
CA LYS A 68 3.69 5.03 -6.85
C LYS A 68 3.34 6.33 -6.13
N TYR A 69 2.70 6.25 -4.96
CA TYR A 69 2.37 7.42 -4.15
C TYR A 69 3.61 8.28 -3.84
N ARG A 70 4.70 7.66 -3.35
CA ARG A 70 5.96 8.38 -3.06
C ARG A 70 6.51 9.09 -4.30
N LYS A 71 6.51 8.42 -5.46
CA LYS A 71 7.00 8.97 -6.73
C LYS A 71 6.18 10.18 -7.17
N ASP A 72 4.86 10.10 -7.05
CA ASP A 72 3.96 11.17 -7.46
C ASP A 72 4.11 12.40 -6.55
N HIS A 73 4.32 12.19 -5.23
CA HIS A 73 4.57 13.26 -4.27
C HIS A 73 5.95 13.90 -4.42
N HIS A 74 7.01 13.10 -4.63
CA HIS A 74 8.35 13.62 -4.88
C HIS A 74 8.38 14.56 -6.10
N LYS A 75 7.72 14.17 -7.20
CA LYS A 75 7.59 15.03 -8.39
C LYS A 75 6.88 16.34 -8.08
N SER A 76 5.84 16.31 -7.24
CA SER A 76 5.12 17.53 -6.86
C SER A 76 5.99 18.48 -6.03
N GLU A 77 6.83 17.95 -5.14
CA GLU A 77 7.77 18.74 -4.33
C GLU A 77 8.91 19.34 -5.16
N GLU A 78 9.34 18.67 -6.24
CA GLU A 78 10.34 19.20 -7.18
C GLU A 78 9.79 20.33 -8.07
N ILE A 79 8.50 20.33 -8.40
CA ILE A 79 7.88 21.37 -9.26
C ILE A 79 7.70 22.70 -8.49
N ILE A 80 7.63 22.65 -7.17
CA ILE A 80 7.36 23.82 -6.30
C ILE A 80 8.66 24.52 -5.86
N LYS A 81 9.83 23.91 -6.09
CA LYS A 81 11.16 24.47 -5.79
C LYS A 81 11.72 25.27 -6.97
#